data_AF-A0A509L030-F1
#
_entry.id   AF-A0A509L030-F1
#
_cell.length_a   1.000
_cell.length_b   1.000
_cell.length_c   1.000
_cell.angle_alpha   90.00
_cell.angle_beta   90.00
_cell.angle_gamma   90.00
#
_symmetry.space_group_name_H-M   'P 1'
#
loop_
_entity.id
_entity.type
_entity.pdbx_description
1 polymer ?
#
loop_
_entity_poly.entity_id
_entity_poly.type
_entity_poly.pdbx_seq_one_letter_code
_entity_poly.pdbx_strand_id
1 'polypeptide(L)' 'NTGNNTYKAVQRSSGALAIGPVLQGLICPVNDLSRGCTIPDIVNTVAITAIQAQSEKG' A
#
# COMPACT_ATOMS: atom_id res chain seq x y z
N ASN A 1 12.82 10.87 -0.71
CA ASN A 1 13.91 10.08 -1.33
C ASN A 1 14.35 8.90 -0.46
N THR A 2 14.78 9.10 0.78
CA THR A 2 15.24 8.00 1.67
C THR A 2 14.17 6.94 1.91
N GLY A 3 12.93 7.33 2.25
CA GLY A 3 11.85 6.36 2.51
C GLY A 3 11.51 5.43 1.33
N ASN A 4 11.35 5.98 0.12
CA ASN A 4 11.05 5.19 -1.08
C ASN A 4 12.23 4.31 -1.51
N ASN A 5 13.47 4.79 -1.35
CA ASN A 5 14.67 4.02 -1.67
C ASN A 5 14.85 2.87 -0.67
N THR A 6 14.66 3.11 0.62
CA THR A 6 14.73 2.07 1.65
C THR A 6 13.62 1.04 1.48
N TYR A 7 12.39 1.48 1.19
CA TYR A 7 11.26 0.59 0.87
C TYR A 7 11.60 -0.37 -0.26
N LYS A 8 12.07 0.15 -1.40
CA LYS A 8 12.43 -0.67 -2.56
C LYS A 8 13.68 -1.52 -2.32
N ALA A 9 14.65 -1.00 -1.56
CA ALA A 9 15.86 -1.75 -1.22
C ALA A 9 15.50 -2.97 -0.36
N VAL A 10 14.72 -2.78 0.71
CA VAL A 10 14.29 -3.86 1.61
C VAL A 10 13.42 -4.88 0.88
N GLN A 11 12.45 -4.43 0.07
CA GLN A 11 11.62 -5.33 -0.73
C GLN A 11 12.46 -6.25 -1.63
N ARG A 12 13.55 -5.71 -2.22
CA ARG A 12 14.42 -6.44 -3.14
C ARG A 12 15.51 -7.25 -2.44
N SER A 13 15.97 -6.82 -1.26
CA SER A 13 17.11 -7.43 -0.57
C SER A 13 16.71 -8.46 0.50
N SER A 14 15.51 -8.34 1.09
CA SER A 14 15.11 -9.17 2.24
C SER A 14 14.07 -10.24 1.91
N GLY A 15 13.48 -10.21 0.70
CA GLY A 15 12.34 -11.06 0.34
C GLY A 15 11.07 -10.75 1.16
N ALA A 16 11.09 -9.70 1.99
CA ALA A 16 9.93 -9.28 2.75
C ALA A 16 8.83 -8.73 1.85
N LEU A 17 7.58 -9.06 2.18
CA LEU A 17 6.41 -8.49 1.51
C LEU A 17 6.30 -7.01 1.89
N ALA A 18 6.57 -6.14 0.93
CA ALA A 18 6.41 -4.70 1.08
C ALA A 18 5.08 -4.29 0.43
N ILE A 19 4.13 -3.78 1.23
CA ILE A 19 2.81 -3.36 0.77
C ILE A 19 2.72 -1.83 0.82
N GLY A 20 2.41 -1.19 -0.30
CA GLY A 20 2.22 0.26 -0.39
C GLY A 20 2.47 0.83 -1.78
N PRO A 21 2.33 2.17 -1.95
CA PRO A 21 2.01 3.16 -0.91
C PRO A 21 0.55 3.13 -0.45
N VAL A 22 0.31 3.34 0.85
CA VAL A 22 -1.04 3.50 1.43
C VAL A 22 -1.27 4.98 1.68
N LEU A 23 -2.32 5.54 1.09
CA LEU A 23 -2.69 6.95 1.26
C LEU A 23 -3.47 7.13 2.57
N GLN A 24 -3.27 8.26 3.24
CA GLN A 24 -3.89 8.61 4.52
C GLN A 24 -4.37 10.06 4.50
N GLY A 25 -5.41 10.37 5.29
CA GLY A 25 -5.94 11.73 5.45
C GLY A 25 -6.92 12.19 4.37
N LEU A 26 -7.46 11.26 3.58
CA LEU A 26 -8.53 11.54 2.61
C LEU A 26 -9.91 11.44 3.28
N ILE A 27 -10.92 12.06 2.68
CA ILE A 27 -12.32 12.00 3.16
C ILE A 27 -12.96 10.64 2.87
N CYS A 28 -12.47 9.96 1.82
CA CYS A 28 -12.80 8.59 1.49
C CYS A 28 -11.48 7.87 1.17
N PRO A 29 -11.35 6.58 1.47
CA PRO A 29 -10.12 5.85 1.26
C PRO A 29 -9.94 5.55 -0.23
N VAL A 30 -8.86 6.06 -0.78
CA VAL A 30 -8.42 5.81 -2.15
C VAL A 30 -6.96 5.45 -2.07
N ASN A 31 -6.54 4.38 -2.73
CA ASN A 31 -5.14 3.98 -2.82
C ASN A 31 -4.74 3.83 -4.29
N ASP A 32 -3.50 4.21 -4.60
CA ASP A 32 -2.91 4.09 -5.92
C ASP A 32 -2.04 2.83 -6.01
N LEU A 33 -2.04 2.20 -7.17
CA LEU A 33 -1.20 1.04 -7.46
C LEU A 33 0.01 1.44 -8.27
N SER A 34 1.18 0.91 -7.90
CA SER A 34 2.39 1.09 -8.70
C SER A 34 2.25 0.42 -10.06
N ARG A 35 2.79 1.06 -11.11
CA ARG A 35 2.90 0.45 -12.45
C ARG A 35 3.69 -0.87 -12.34
N GLY A 36 3.11 -1.97 -12.81
CA GLY A 36 3.71 -3.31 -12.70
C GLY A 36 3.37 -4.08 -11.42
N CYS A 37 2.31 -3.68 -10.70
CA CYS A 37 1.79 -4.42 -9.55
C CYS A 37 1.38 -5.86 -9.90
N THR A 38 1.59 -6.78 -8.96
CA THR A 38 1.18 -8.17 -9.07
C THR A 38 -0.25 -8.38 -8.57
N ILE A 39 -0.86 -9.54 -8.85
CA ILE A 39 -2.19 -9.87 -8.31
C ILE A 39 -2.23 -9.77 -6.76
N PRO A 40 -1.25 -10.32 -6.02
CA PRO A 40 -1.17 -10.13 -4.57
C PRO A 40 -1.19 -8.66 -4.13
N ASP A 41 -0.51 -7.76 -4.84
CA ASP A 41 -0.47 -6.34 -4.48
C ASP A 41 -1.85 -5.70 -4.61
N ILE A 42 -2.62 -6.07 -5.65
CA ILE A 42 -3.98 -5.61 -5.88
C ILE A 42 -4.89 -6.07 -4.74
N VAL A 43 -4.86 -7.38 -4.41
CA VAL A 43 -5.69 -7.95 -3.35
C VAL A 43 -5.38 -7.29 -2.00
N ASN A 44 -4.10 -7.13 -1.67
CA ASN A 44 -3.67 -6.47 -0.43
C ASN A 44 -4.13 -5.01 -0.38
N THR A 45 -4.03 -4.28 -1.49
CA THR A 45 -4.43 -2.87 -1.56
C THR A 45 -5.94 -2.71 -1.39
N VAL A 46 -6.75 -3.60 -1.99
CA VAL A 46 -8.21 -3.60 -1.81
C VAL A 46 -8.59 -3.92 -0.36
N ALA A 47 -7.94 -4.93 0.24
CA ALA A 47 -8.20 -5.31 1.64
C ALA A 47 -7.90 -4.14 2.59
N ILE A 48 -6.77 -3.45 2.39
CA ILE A 48 -6.40 -2.25 3.17
C ILE A 48 -7.43 -1.13 2.97
N THR A 49 -7.81 -0.85 1.72
CA THR A 49 -8.80 0.19 1.40
C THR A 49 -10.15 -0.07 2.08
N ALA A 50 -10.58 -1.34 2.12
CA ALA A 50 -11.82 -1.73 2.80
C ALA A 50 -11.74 -1.49 4.32
N ILE A 51 -10.60 -1.80 4.96
CA ILE A 51 -10.39 -1.55 6.39
C ILE A 51 -10.35 -0.04 6.67
N GLN A 52 -9.71 0.76 5.82
CA GLN A 52 -9.71 2.22 5.95
C GLN A 52 -11.14 2.77 5.87
N ALA A 53 -11.97 2.26 4.94
CA ALA A 53 -13.36 2.68 4.78
C ALA A 53 -14.23 2.37 6.01
N GLN A 54 -13.93 1.28 6.71
CA GLN A 54 -14.59 0.91 7.95
C GLN A 54 -14.15 1.79 9.11
N SER A 55 -12.86 2.14 9.15
CA SER A 55 -12.26 2.96 10.22
C SER A 55 -12.73 4.42 10.19
N GLU A 56 -13.05 4.95 9.01
CA GLU A 56 -13.60 6.30 8.85
C GLU A 56 -15.09 6.44 9.23
N LYS A 57 -15.81 5.32 9.41
CA LYS A 57 -17.23 5.33 9.83
C LYS A 57 -17.45 5.26 11.35
N GLY A 58 -16.41 5.54 12.13
CA GLY A 58 -16.45 5.60 13.60
C GLY A 58 -16.90 6.95 14.15
#